data_AF-A0A1B2IZ49-F1
#
_entry.id   AF-A0A1B2IZ49-F1
#
_cell.length_a   1.000
_cell.length_b   1.000
_cell.length_c   1.000
_cell.angle_alpha   90.00
_cell.angle_beta   90.00
_cell.angle_gamma   90.00
#
_symmetry.space_group_name_H-M   'P 1'
#
loop_
_entity.id
_entity.type
_entity.pdbx_description
1 polymer ?
#
loop_
_entity_poly.entity_id
_entity_poly.type
_entity_poly.pdbx_seq_one_letter_code
_entity_poly.pdbx_strand_id
1 'polypeptide(L)'
;MAKKDTDPEKIYAAYRADYDKTENAKQIAELFPEGELNAILGTFTLTLLQNAGTDPQKWQVTDIKSAMEGVFIAFKSNLSNISETDLQGYYRDLYVPLNDFVVFIVNKIATGLNHSDMATAFIDIESTYGVGEGSYVDDGGNVDLVGFSAPEYDTEYTMDVKYKKRGIGNHTEWQEYRAKDINHYVSDWLTEFFTSPEWQALPDSITQEDAILYVTEMTFDAYDEFHSSPKNWGVPVIKMVLTDHFVHQVIIQPDQYSTIVPTLTAFFTFAKRAGYIRAVQADKTIKTIKGVEADMIEAGQDRDKYSETKKMWLDMAAAGISRENREAAETFIATWIENQQAARAGSQFMDYERNLVYQPEDDYVNMPHPDPVGKHHWTKAVATRNHDDLARYAWTMWSLPANQDLHAELNEADFVDFIVFFGDVMYAQFLETILHWDAQSAHVVFSGYDAAEQPESFELLRETLKRLVDHLMTEGKLTRPVGEEIRAVFDAAPLTPKSQAKSNVVSMDEARKRLKNKKD
;
A
#
# COMPACT_ATOMS: atom_id res chain seq x y z
N MET A 1 -36.77 25.42 -7.32
CA MET A 1 -35.39 25.29 -7.85
C MET A 1 -35.39 24.10 -8.78
N ALA A 2 -35.18 24.30 -10.08
CA ALA A 2 -35.04 23.19 -11.02
C ALA A 2 -33.75 22.43 -10.66
N LYS A 3 -33.85 21.13 -10.36
CA LYS A 3 -32.66 20.27 -10.32
C LYS A 3 -31.99 20.40 -11.69
N LYS A 4 -30.73 20.85 -11.73
CA LYS A 4 -29.93 20.73 -12.95
C LYS A 4 -29.90 19.24 -13.27
N ASP A 5 -30.55 18.83 -14.35
CA ASP A 5 -30.37 17.49 -14.90
C ASP A 5 -28.91 17.40 -15.32
N THR A 6 -28.13 16.64 -14.56
CA THR A 6 -26.74 16.40 -14.90
C THR A 6 -26.73 15.27 -15.92
N ASP A 7 -26.21 15.58 -17.09
CA ASP A 7 -26.10 14.66 -18.22
C ASP A 7 -25.25 13.42 -17.84
N PRO A 8 -25.83 12.20 -17.79
CA PRO A 8 -25.12 10.99 -17.38
C PRO A 8 -23.88 10.68 -18.23
N GLU A 9 -23.89 11.03 -19.51
CA GLU A 9 -22.74 10.81 -20.41
C GLU A 9 -21.55 11.68 -20.01
N LYS A 10 -21.80 12.90 -19.53
CA LYS A 10 -20.74 13.79 -19.01
C LYS A 10 -20.16 13.29 -17.70
N ILE A 11 -20.99 12.68 -16.86
CA ILE A 11 -20.53 12.05 -15.61
C ILE A 11 -19.63 10.86 -15.95
N TYR A 12 -20.07 9.99 -16.87
CA TYR A 12 -19.24 8.89 -17.36
C TYR A 12 -17.91 9.39 -17.94
N ALA A 13 -17.93 10.37 -18.84
CA ALA A 13 -16.71 10.91 -19.43
C ALA A 13 -15.74 11.49 -18.39
N ALA A 14 -16.27 12.12 -17.33
CA ALA A 14 -15.46 12.61 -16.22
C ALA A 14 -14.83 11.46 -15.41
N TYR A 15 -15.61 10.45 -15.04
CA TYR A 15 -15.08 9.28 -14.32
C TYR A 15 -14.06 8.51 -15.15
N ARG A 16 -14.33 8.33 -16.45
CA ARG A 16 -13.41 7.67 -17.37
C ARG A 16 -12.09 8.45 -17.49
N ALA A 17 -12.16 9.78 -17.67
CA ALA A 17 -10.96 10.61 -17.76
C ALA A 17 -10.13 10.63 -16.48
N ASP A 18 -10.75 10.48 -15.31
CA ASP A 18 -10.03 10.33 -14.05
C ASP A 18 -9.46 8.93 -13.86
N TYR A 19 -10.19 7.90 -14.27
CA TYR A 19 -9.72 6.53 -14.28
C TYR A 19 -8.52 6.33 -15.22
N ASP A 20 -8.53 6.92 -16.42
CA ASP A 20 -7.44 6.85 -17.40
C ASP A 20 -6.10 7.43 -16.90
N LYS A 21 -6.12 8.14 -15.76
CA LYS A 21 -4.90 8.63 -15.10
C LYS A 21 -4.26 7.60 -14.17
N THR A 22 -4.97 6.52 -13.81
CA THR A 22 -4.44 5.47 -12.94
C THR A 22 -3.50 4.56 -13.72
N GLU A 23 -2.59 3.90 -13.02
CA GLU A 23 -1.65 2.96 -13.66
C GLU A 23 -2.38 1.69 -14.12
N ASN A 24 -3.32 1.18 -13.33
CA ASN A 24 -4.14 0.02 -13.71
C ASN A 24 -4.94 0.25 -15.00
N ALA A 25 -5.50 1.45 -15.19
CA ALA A 25 -6.23 1.78 -16.41
C ALA A 25 -5.34 1.72 -17.66
N LYS A 26 -4.06 2.13 -17.55
CA LYS A 26 -3.10 2.03 -18.65
C LYS A 26 -2.81 0.57 -19.00
N GLN A 27 -2.56 -0.27 -17.99
CA GLN A 27 -2.32 -1.71 -18.18
C GLN A 27 -3.53 -2.40 -18.82
N ILE A 28 -4.74 -2.09 -18.33
CA ILE A 28 -5.99 -2.61 -18.91
C ILE A 28 -6.18 -2.12 -20.34
N ALA A 29 -5.80 -0.88 -20.67
CA ALA A 29 -5.86 -0.36 -22.03
C ALA A 29 -4.89 -1.05 -23.02
N GLU A 30 -3.83 -1.71 -22.52
CA GLU A 30 -2.96 -2.55 -23.35
C GLU A 30 -3.60 -3.91 -23.69
N LEU A 31 -4.48 -4.41 -22.80
CA LEU A 31 -5.13 -5.72 -22.93
C LEU A 31 -6.45 -5.65 -23.70
N PHE A 32 -7.16 -4.53 -23.63
CA PHE A 32 -8.51 -4.39 -24.19
C PHE A 32 -8.60 -3.24 -25.20
N PRO A 33 -9.23 -3.45 -26.37
CA PRO A 33 -9.51 -2.36 -27.31
C PRO A 33 -10.33 -1.24 -26.66
N GLU A 34 -10.00 0.02 -26.97
CA GLU A 34 -10.68 1.20 -26.40
C GLU A 34 -12.21 1.16 -26.57
N GLY A 35 -12.71 0.66 -27.71
CA GLY A 35 -14.14 0.51 -27.95
C GLY A 35 -14.81 -0.49 -27.01
N GLU A 36 -14.12 -1.56 -26.64
CA GLU A 36 -14.59 -2.58 -25.70
C GLU A 36 -14.61 -2.04 -24.28
N LEU A 37 -13.52 -1.38 -23.85
CA LEU A 37 -13.48 -0.72 -22.54
C LEU A 37 -14.60 0.32 -22.40
N ASN A 38 -14.82 1.13 -23.42
CA ASN A 38 -15.91 2.10 -23.40
C ASN A 38 -17.29 1.43 -23.31
N ALA A 39 -17.49 0.29 -23.95
CA ALA A 39 -18.73 -0.46 -23.85
C ALA A 39 -18.94 -1.04 -22.44
N ILE A 40 -17.91 -1.64 -21.84
CA ILE A 40 -17.98 -2.25 -20.50
C ILE A 40 -18.23 -1.16 -19.44
N LEU A 41 -17.34 -0.17 -19.38
CA LEU A 41 -17.35 0.83 -18.31
C LEU A 41 -18.48 1.84 -18.49
N GLY A 42 -18.82 2.17 -19.74
CA GLY A 42 -19.97 3.00 -20.07
C GLY A 42 -21.27 2.32 -19.66
N THR A 43 -21.45 1.04 -19.99
CA THR A 43 -22.64 0.27 -19.60
C THR A 43 -22.78 0.21 -18.07
N PHE A 44 -21.70 -0.08 -17.36
CA PHE A 44 -21.68 -0.06 -15.90
C PHE A 44 -22.10 1.30 -15.35
N THR A 45 -21.43 2.38 -15.79
CA THR A 45 -21.64 3.72 -15.23
C THR A 45 -23.04 4.23 -15.51
N LEU A 46 -23.55 4.06 -16.74
CA LEU A 46 -24.89 4.50 -17.10
C LEU A 46 -25.97 3.71 -16.35
N THR A 47 -25.77 2.40 -16.18
CA THR A 47 -26.68 1.56 -15.37
C THR A 47 -26.67 1.99 -13.91
N LEU A 48 -25.49 2.27 -13.35
CA LEU A 48 -25.35 2.77 -11.98
C LEU A 48 -26.07 4.10 -11.79
N LEU A 49 -25.84 5.07 -12.68
CA LEU A 49 -26.49 6.39 -12.63
C LEU A 49 -28.01 6.30 -12.81
N GLN A 50 -28.50 5.37 -13.63
CA GLN A 50 -29.92 5.11 -13.81
C GLN A 50 -30.55 4.54 -12.53
N ASN A 51 -29.86 3.63 -11.84
CA ASN A 51 -30.37 2.94 -10.66
C ASN A 51 -30.30 3.81 -9.39
N ALA A 52 -29.16 4.47 -9.18
CA ALA A 52 -28.82 5.13 -7.92
C ALA A 52 -28.82 6.67 -7.99
N GLY A 53 -28.98 7.23 -9.19
CA GLY A 53 -28.87 8.66 -9.45
C GLY A 53 -27.43 9.16 -9.49
N THR A 54 -27.26 10.48 -9.62
CA THR A 54 -25.95 11.11 -9.90
C THR A 54 -25.17 11.53 -8.65
N ASP A 55 -25.58 11.12 -7.46
CA ASP A 55 -24.95 11.52 -6.20
C ASP A 55 -24.23 10.32 -5.56
N PRO A 56 -22.89 10.21 -5.74
CA PRO A 56 -22.13 9.06 -5.26
C PRO A 56 -22.23 8.81 -3.75
N GLN A 57 -22.55 9.86 -2.97
CA GLN A 57 -22.68 9.76 -1.52
C GLN A 57 -23.99 9.08 -1.09
N LYS A 58 -24.90 8.83 -2.03
CA LYS A 58 -26.16 8.12 -1.79
C LYS A 58 -26.17 6.69 -2.31
N TRP A 59 -25.15 6.30 -3.07
CA TRP A 59 -25.07 4.96 -3.62
C TRP A 59 -24.93 3.93 -2.50
N GLN A 60 -25.46 2.74 -2.74
CA GLN A 60 -25.35 1.58 -1.88
C GLN A 60 -24.58 0.48 -2.61
N VAL A 61 -24.01 -0.47 -1.85
CA VAL A 61 -23.32 -1.64 -2.43
C VAL A 61 -24.22 -2.41 -3.39
N THR A 62 -25.52 -2.49 -3.10
CA THR A 62 -26.51 -3.14 -3.98
C THR A 62 -26.66 -2.43 -5.33
N ASP A 63 -26.43 -1.11 -5.39
CA ASP A 63 -26.50 -0.36 -6.64
C ASP A 63 -25.30 -0.67 -7.53
N ILE A 64 -24.10 -0.70 -6.94
CA ILE A 64 -22.85 -1.08 -7.62
C ILE A 64 -22.97 -2.50 -8.16
N LYS A 65 -23.38 -3.44 -7.31
CA LYS A 65 -23.59 -4.83 -7.70
C LYS A 65 -24.59 -4.94 -8.87
N SER A 66 -25.75 -4.29 -8.75
CA SER A 66 -26.79 -4.31 -9.81
C SER A 66 -26.27 -3.72 -11.13
N ALA A 67 -25.40 -2.71 -11.07
CA ALA A 67 -24.78 -2.14 -12.26
C ALA A 67 -23.77 -3.09 -12.91
N MET A 68 -22.98 -3.82 -12.12
CA MET A 68 -22.10 -4.87 -12.63
C MET A 68 -22.90 -6.01 -13.29
N GLU A 69 -23.97 -6.47 -12.63
CA GLU A 69 -24.93 -7.44 -13.19
C GLU A 69 -25.50 -6.95 -14.53
N GLY A 70 -25.80 -5.65 -14.62
CA GLY A 70 -26.26 -4.99 -15.84
C GLY A 70 -25.30 -5.12 -17.02
N VAL A 71 -23.98 -5.08 -16.78
CA VAL A 71 -22.96 -5.30 -17.83
C VAL A 71 -23.07 -6.71 -18.39
N PHE A 72 -23.07 -7.73 -17.52
CA PHE A 72 -23.18 -9.13 -17.96
C PHE A 72 -24.47 -9.38 -18.75
N ILE A 73 -25.60 -8.85 -18.26
CA ILE A 73 -26.90 -8.97 -18.94
C ILE A 73 -26.87 -8.29 -20.32
N ALA A 74 -26.32 -7.07 -20.40
CA ALA A 74 -26.23 -6.32 -21.65
C ALA A 74 -25.38 -7.06 -22.68
N PHE A 75 -24.22 -7.59 -22.30
CA PHE A 75 -23.35 -8.35 -23.20
C PHE A 75 -23.98 -9.69 -23.60
N LYS A 76 -24.58 -10.44 -22.66
CA LYS A 76 -25.32 -11.67 -22.99
C LYS A 76 -26.41 -11.43 -24.04
N SER A 77 -27.11 -10.30 -23.96
CA SER A 77 -28.18 -9.98 -24.91
C SER A 77 -27.69 -9.76 -26.35
N ASN A 78 -26.41 -9.41 -26.53
CA ASN A 78 -25.77 -9.23 -27.83
C ASN A 78 -25.11 -10.51 -28.36
N LEU A 79 -24.93 -11.53 -27.52
CA LEU A 79 -24.34 -12.82 -27.87
C LEU A 79 -25.45 -13.84 -28.14
N SER A 80 -25.94 -13.90 -29.39
CA SER A 80 -26.93 -14.90 -29.80
C SER A 80 -26.27 -16.25 -30.09
N ASN A 81 -26.85 -17.35 -29.59
CA ASN A 81 -26.44 -18.75 -29.85
C ASN A 81 -25.05 -19.15 -29.31
N ILE A 82 -24.57 -18.49 -28.25
CA ILE A 82 -23.36 -18.87 -27.54
C ILE A 82 -23.63 -19.99 -26.52
N SER A 83 -22.68 -20.91 -26.31
CA SER A 83 -22.81 -21.91 -25.25
C SER A 83 -22.68 -21.26 -23.88
N GLU A 84 -23.19 -21.90 -22.82
CA GLU A 84 -23.05 -21.37 -21.45
C GLU A 84 -21.57 -21.29 -21.04
N THR A 85 -20.73 -22.22 -21.52
CA THR A 85 -19.29 -22.24 -21.23
C THR A 85 -18.56 -21.09 -21.93
N ASP A 86 -18.81 -20.89 -23.22
CA ASP A 86 -18.24 -19.76 -23.96
C ASP A 86 -18.69 -18.43 -23.32
N LEU A 87 -19.97 -18.34 -22.92
CA LEU A 87 -20.52 -17.15 -22.25
C LEU A 87 -19.79 -16.85 -20.93
N GLN A 88 -19.44 -17.87 -20.14
CA GLN A 88 -18.63 -17.70 -18.93
C GLN A 88 -17.22 -17.22 -19.26
N GLY A 89 -16.61 -17.71 -20.33
CA GLY A 89 -15.33 -17.20 -20.84
C GLY A 89 -15.41 -15.69 -21.12
N TYR A 90 -16.42 -15.26 -21.89
CA TYR A 90 -16.66 -13.83 -22.13
C TYR A 90 -16.89 -13.05 -20.85
N TYR A 91 -17.66 -13.58 -19.90
CA TYR A 91 -17.88 -12.88 -18.63
C TYR A 91 -16.58 -12.70 -17.85
N ARG A 92 -15.64 -13.63 -17.90
CA ARG A 92 -14.34 -13.49 -17.24
C ARG A 92 -13.53 -12.36 -17.86
N ASP A 93 -13.49 -12.30 -19.19
CA ASP A 93 -12.79 -11.22 -19.91
C ASP A 93 -13.43 -9.85 -19.60
N LEU A 94 -14.76 -9.77 -19.53
CA LEU A 94 -15.47 -8.55 -19.14
C LEU A 94 -15.23 -8.17 -17.68
N TYR A 95 -15.09 -9.16 -16.80
CA TYR A 95 -14.97 -8.94 -15.36
C TYR A 95 -13.66 -8.26 -14.98
N VAL A 96 -12.56 -8.52 -15.70
CA VAL A 96 -11.25 -7.91 -15.39
C VAL A 96 -11.30 -6.37 -15.42
N PRO A 97 -11.63 -5.71 -16.55
CA PRO A 97 -11.70 -4.25 -16.59
C PRO A 97 -12.86 -3.70 -15.78
N LEU A 98 -13.97 -4.45 -15.65
CA LEU A 98 -15.12 -4.03 -14.86
C LEU A 98 -14.79 -3.96 -13.36
N ASN A 99 -14.15 -5.00 -12.82
CA ASN A 99 -13.79 -5.09 -11.42
C ASN A 99 -12.82 -3.96 -11.03
N ASP A 100 -11.76 -3.76 -11.82
CA ASP A 100 -10.78 -2.69 -11.56
C ASP A 100 -11.43 -1.29 -11.60
N PHE A 101 -12.30 -1.03 -12.58
CA PHE A 101 -13.02 0.24 -12.64
C PHE A 101 -14.00 0.43 -11.47
N VAL A 102 -14.68 -0.62 -11.02
CA VAL A 102 -15.55 -0.56 -9.84
C VAL A 102 -14.74 -0.24 -8.59
N VAL A 103 -13.57 -0.86 -8.42
CA VAL A 103 -12.65 -0.55 -7.32
C VAL A 103 -12.23 0.93 -7.36
N PHE A 104 -11.89 1.46 -8.54
CA PHE A 104 -11.63 2.89 -8.72
C PHE A 104 -12.82 3.76 -8.29
N ILE A 105 -14.04 3.42 -8.73
CA ILE A 105 -15.25 4.18 -8.38
C ILE A 105 -15.48 4.19 -6.87
N VAL A 106 -15.39 3.03 -6.20
CA VAL A 106 -15.57 2.93 -4.75
C VAL A 106 -14.53 3.77 -4.00
N ASN A 107 -13.26 3.64 -4.39
CA ASN A 107 -12.15 4.29 -3.68
C ASN A 107 -12.06 5.80 -3.94
N LYS A 108 -12.46 6.26 -5.13
CA LYS A 108 -12.24 7.67 -5.54
C LYS A 108 -13.50 8.51 -5.58
N ILE A 109 -14.63 7.90 -5.92
CA ILE A 109 -15.88 8.62 -6.21
C ILE A 109 -16.93 8.37 -5.11
N ALA A 110 -17.13 7.12 -4.72
CA ALA A 110 -18.16 6.67 -3.79
C ALA A 110 -17.55 6.26 -2.43
N THR A 111 -16.71 7.13 -1.88
CA THR A 111 -15.91 6.88 -0.66
C THR A 111 -16.70 6.60 0.62
N GLY A 112 -18.02 6.74 0.59
CA GLY A 112 -18.92 6.42 1.70
C GLY A 112 -19.36 4.95 1.76
N LEU A 113 -19.02 4.12 0.76
CA LEU A 113 -19.38 2.71 0.73
C LEU A 113 -18.52 1.88 1.69
N ASN A 114 -19.14 0.87 2.32
CA ASN A 114 -18.41 -0.06 3.19
C ASN A 114 -17.61 -1.06 2.35
N HIS A 115 -16.29 -1.11 2.56
CA HIS A 115 -15.39 -1.97 1.78
C HIS A 115 -15.61 -3.47 2.03
N SER A 116 -16.01 -3.88 3.24
CA SER A 116 -16.29 -5.29 3.55
C SER A 116 -17.57 -5.77 2.85
N ASP A 117 -18.59 -4.91 2.77
CA ASP A 117 -19.81 -5.21 2.03
C ASP A 117 -19.52 -5.28 0.52
N MET A 118 -18.65 -4.39 0.00
CA MET A 118 -18.18 -4.45 -1.39
C MET A 118 -17.43 -5.75 -1.70
N ALA A 119 -16.54 -6.21 -0.82
CA ALA A 119 -15.84 -7.50 -0.99
C ALA A 119 -16.85 -8.66 -1.07
N THR A 120 -17.89 -8.64 -0.24
CA THR A 120 -18.97 -9.64 -0.28
C THR A 120 -19.74 -9.59 -1.61
N ALA A 121 -19.98 -8.38 -2.13
CA ALA A 121 -20.65 -8.21 -3.42
C ALA A 121 -19.81 -8.73 -4.60
N PHE A 122 -18.49 -8.56 -4.58
CA PHE A 122 -17.60 -9.13 -5.59
C PHE A 122 -17.64 -10.66 -5.58
N ILE A 123 -17.57 -11.29 -4.41
CA ILE A 123 -17.69 -12.75 -4.27
C ILE A 123 -19.03 -13.26 -4.84
N ASP A 124 -20.12 -12.53 -4.59
CA ASP A 124 -21.44 -12.90 -5.10
C ASP A 124 -21.55 -12.76 -6.63
N ILE A 125 -20.99 -11.69 -7.22
CA ILE A 125 -20.86 -11.53 -8.67
C ILE A 125 -20.06 -12.69 -9.25
N GLU A 126 -18.89 -12.96 -8.66
CA GLU A 126 -17.98 -14.01 -9.06
C GLU A 126 -18.61 -15.39 -9.08
N SER A 127 -19.35 -15.73 -8.03
CA SER A 127 -20.11 -16.97 -7.92
C SER A 127 -21.27 -17.02 -8.92
N THR A 128 -22.03 -15.93 -9.06
CA THR A 128 -23.23 -15.87 -9.89
C THR A 128 -22.93 -16.01 -11.38
N TYR A 129 -21.87 -15.35 -11.86
CA TYR A 129 -21.54 -15.30 -13.29
C TYR A 129 -20.46 -16.30 -13.70
N GLY A 130 -19.95 -17.10 -12.75
CA GLY A 130 -18.87 -18.03 -13.04
C GLY A 130 -17.58 -17.32 -13.49
N VAL A 131 -17.35 -16.12 -12.93
CA VAL A 131 -16.14 -15.33 -13.13
C VAL A 131 -15.18 -15.42 -11.95
N GLY A 132 -15.64 -16.02 -10.86
CA GLY A 132 -14.86 -16.37 -9.67
C GLY A 132 -14.09 -17.67 -9.79
N GLU A 133 -13.11 -17.83 -8.90
CA GLU A 133 -12.16 -18.95 -8.92
C GLU A 133 -12.80 -20.35 -8.79
N GLY A 134 -13.99 -20.45 -8.20
CA GLY A 134 -14.67 -21.73 -7.98
C GLY A 134 -15.44 -22.29 -9.18
N SER A 135 -15.44 -21.62 -10.34
CA SER A 135 -16.37 -21.90 -11.44
C SER A 135 -15.70 -22.39 -12.74
N TYR A 136 -14.40 -22.65 -12.72
CA TYR A 136 -13.66 -23.17 -13.87
C TYR A 136 -14.17 -24.56 -14.29
N VAL A 137 -15.02 -24.57 -15.32
CA VAL A 137 -15.38 -25.72 -16.12
C VAL A 137 -14.93 -25.42 -17.54
N ASP A 138 -13.79 -25.94 -17.97
CA ASP A 138 -13.14 -25.41 -19.17
C ASP A 138 -13.29 -26.33 -20.39
N ASP A 139 -13.69 -25.72 -21.52
CA ASP A 139 -13.81 -26.28 -22.86
C ASP A 139 -12.81 -25.52 -23.74
N GLY A 140 -11.77 -26.23 -24.22
CA GLY A 140 -10.47 -25.64 -24.56
C GLY A 140 -10.37 -24.93 -25.92
N GLY A 141 -10.71 -23.64 -25.97
CA GLY A 141 -10.40 -22.74 -27.09
C GLY A 141 -9.31 -21.71 -26.76
N ASN A 142 -8.15 -21.77 -27.43
CA ASN A 142 -7.06 -20.79 -27.30
C ASN A 142 -7.41 -19.43 -27.96
N VAL A 143 -7.03 -18.32 -27.32
CA VAL A 143 -6.99 -16.97 -27.92
C VAL A 143 -5.56 -16.41 -27.82
N ASP A 144 -5.06 -15.86 -28.93
CA ASP A 144 -3.64 -15.48 -29.16
C ASP A 144 -3.52 -13.96 -29.32
N LEU A 145 -2.63 -13.31 -28.54
CA LEU A 145 -2.35 -11.86 -28.63
C LEU A 145 -0.85 -11.58 -28.45
N VAL A 146 -0.22 -11.01 -29.48
CA VAL A 146 1.23 -10.75 -29.57
C VAL A 146 1.55 -9.26 -29.79
N GLY A 147 2.33 -8.68 -28.87
CA GLY A 147 3.47 -7.77 -29.11
C GLY A 147 3.24 -6.25 -29.15
N PHE A 148 4.02 -5.47 -28.38
CA PHE A 148 4.86 -4.32 -28.81
C PHE A 148 5.55 -3.61 -27.61
N SER A 149 6.75 -3.04 -27.83
CA SER A 149 7.61 -2.35 -26.85
C SER A 149 7.75 -0.83 -27.14
N ALA A 150 7.97 -0.03 -26.09
CA ALA A 150 7.91 1.45 -26.10
C ALA A 150 9.27 2.17 -26.15
N PRO A 151 9.33 3.45 -26.61
CA PRO A 151 10.45 4.35 -26.32
C PRO A 151 10.05 5.59 -25.48
N GLU A 152 11.00 6.01 -24.64
CA GLU A 152 10.95 7.09 -23.64
C GLU A 152 11.01 8.52 -24.22
N TYR A 153 10.48 9.51 -23.48
CA TYR A 153 10.77 10.94 -23.70
C TYR A 153 10.92 11.77 -22.41
N ASP A 154 11.71 12.82 -22.61
CA ASP A 154 12.42 13.78 -21.74
C ASP A 154 11.54 14.90 -21.12
N THR A 155 12.00 15.47 -20.01
CA THR A 155 11.30 16.47 -19.19
C THR A 155 12.00 17.82 -19.19
N GLU A 156 11.32 18.90 -19.58
CA GLU A 156 11.71 20.26 -19.17
C GLU A 156 10.51 21.22 -19.19
N TYR A 157 10.18 21.78 -18.01
CA TYR A 157 9.37 23.00 -17.92
C TYR A 157 9.80 23.82 -16.71
N THR A 158 10.29 25.03 -16.95
CA THR A 158 10.60 26.04 -15.92
C THR A 158 9.66 27.24 -16.08
N MET A 159 9.26 27.88 -14.98
CA MET A 159 8.80 29.27 -15.03
C MET A 159 9.19 30.06 -13.78
N ASP A 160 9.65 31.27 -14.06
CA ASP A 160 10.18 32.29 -13.16
C ASP A 160 9.41 33.60 -13.47
N VAL A 161 8.74 34.25 -12.51
CA VAL A 161 8.32 35.67 -12.63
C VAL A 161 8.24 36.38 -11.27
N LYS A 162 8.96 37.51 -11.18
CA LYS A 162 9.00 38.52 -10.10
C LYS A 162 7.77 39.44 -10.02
N TYR A 163 7.38 39.90 -8.82
CA TYR A 163 6.75 41.23 -8.62
C TYR A 163 7.06 41.90 -7.24
N LYS A 164 6.95 43.24 -7.19
CA LYS A 164 7.42 44.19 -6.15
C LYS A 164 6.29 44.77 -5.24
N LYS A 165 6.60 44.88 -3.93
CA LYS A 165 6.31 45.95 -2.91
C LYS A 165 4.88 46.51 -2.66
N ARG A 166 4.29 46.21 -1.48
CA ARG A 166 4.04 47.09 -0.27
C ARG A 166 2.78 46.67 0.54
N GLY A 167 2.90 46.58 1.87
CA GLY A 167 1.77 46.57 2.83
C GLY A 167 1.99 45.61 4.01
N ILE A 168 1.89 46.10 5.25
CA ILE A 168 1.91 45.28 6.47
C ILE A 168 0.51 44.71 6.68
N GLY A 169 0.36 43.39 6.59
CA GLY A 169 -0.86 42.65 6.97
C GLY A 169 -1.23 41.61 5.92
N ASN A 170 -1.07 40.32 6.27
CA ASN A 170 -1.34 39.14 5.46
C ASN A 170 -0.53 39.06 4.16
N HIS A 171 0.72 38.64 4.27
CA HIS A 171 1.42 38.10 3.12
C HIS A 171 0.76 36.76 2.83
N THR A 172 0.07 36.66 1.70
CA THR A 172 -0.44 35.38 1.18
C THR A 172 0.69 34.50 0.65
N GLU A 173 1.87 35.07 0.46
CA GLU A 173 3.04 34.40 -0.09
C GLU A 173 4.14 34.29 0.96
N TRP A 174 4.77 33.13 0.98
CA TRP A 174 5.94 32.84 1.79
C TRP A 174 7.11 33.75 1.41
N GLN A 175 7.86 34.20 2.41
CA GLN A 175 9.02 35.09 2.19
C GLN A 175 10.22 34.62 2.98
N GLU A 176 11.28 34.22 2.27
CA GLU A 176 12.52 33.68 2.85
C GLU A 176 13.17 34.62 3.86
N TYR A 177 13.27 35.92 3.52
CA TYR A 177 13.91 36.90 4.40
C TYR A 177 13.20 37.04 5.74
N ARG A 178 11.87 36.85 5.77
CA ARG A 178 11.10 36.87 7.02
C ARG A 178 11.26 35.59 7.80
N ALA A 179 11.31 34.43 7.16
CA ALA A 179 11.63 33.18 7.85
C ALA A 179 12.98 33.30 8.56
N LYS A 180 13.99 33.85 7.87
CA LYS A 180 15.30 34.17 8.45
C LYS A 180 15.22 35.16 9.62
N ASP A 181 14.51 36.26 9.46
CA ASP A 181 14.32 37.25 10.53
C ASP A 181 13.64 36.62 11.76
N ILE A 182 12.60 35.79 11.53
CA ILE A 182 11.86 35.07 12.57
C ILE A 182 12.78 34.12 13.33
N ASN A 183 13.51 33.28 12.62
CA ASN A 183 14.45 32.33 13.22
C ASN A 183 15.52 33.05 14.04
N HIS A 184 16.05 34.17 13.53
CA HIS A 184 17.07 34.94 14.23
C HIS A 184 16.56 35.47 15.58
N TYR A 185 15.43 36.21 15.59
CA TYR A 185 14.97 36.79 16.86
C TYR A 185 14.43 35.72 17.83
N VAL A 186 13.86 34.61 17.34
CA VAL A 186 13.42 33.52 18.24
C VAL A 186 14.61 32.81 18.88
N SER A 187 15.71 32.63 18.15
CA SER A 187 16.96 32.11 18.71
C SER A 187 17.52 33.01 19.82
N ASP A 188 17.47 34.33 19.63
CA ASP A 188 17.88 35.28 20.68
C ASP A 188 16.97 35.17 21.91
N TRP A 189 15.65 35.04 21.71
CA TRP A 189 14.69 34.85 22.80
C TRP A 189 14.94 33.56 23.57
N LEU A 190 15.25 32.45 22.88
CA LEU A 190 15.59 31.17 23.52
C LEU A 190 16.86 31.29 24.38
N THR A 191 17.88 31.98 23.87
CA THR A 191 19.13 32.21 24.62
C THR A 191 18.87 32.93 25.94
N GLU A 192 18.06 33.99 25.93
CA GLU A 192 17.68 34.70 27.14
C GLU A 192 16.72 33.91 28.03
N PHE A 193 15.79 33.16 27.43
CA PHE A 193 14.85 32.30 28.12
C PHE A 193 15.56 31.29 29.03
N PHE A 194 16.67 30.69 28.58
CA PHE A 194 17.43 29.73 29.40
C PHE A 194 18.08 30.32 30.65
N THR A 195 18.20 31.64 30.72
CA THR A 195 18.67 32.37 31.93
C THR A 195 17.53 32.89 32.80
N SER A 196 16.28 32.68 32.37
CA SER A 196 15.09 33.28 32.97
C SER A 196 14.56 32.49 34.17
N PRO A 197 13.86 33.13 35.12
CA PRO A 197 13.15 32.42 36.19
C PRO A 197 12.08 31.46 35.66
N GLU A 198 11.48 31.75 34.50
CA GLU A 198 10.48 30.88 33.87
C GLU A 198 11.07 29.53 33.45
N TRP A 199 12.29 29.52 32.92
CA TRP A 199 13.04 28.30 32.61
C TRP A 199 13.43 27.54 33.88
N GLN A 200 13.96 28.25 34.88
CA GLN A 200 14.39 27.64 36.15
C GLN A 200 13.22 27.03 36.96
N ALA A 201 11.98 27.34 36.61
CA ALA A 201 10.78 26.79 37.23
C ALA A 201 10.24 25.53 36.53
N LEU A 202 10.78 25.16 35.36
CA LEU A 202 10.41 23.93 34.68
C LEU A 202 11.00 22.70 35.39
N PRO A 203 10.35 21.52 35.29
CA PRO A 203 10.93 20.28 35.81
C PRO A 203 12.26 19.94 35.13
N ASP A 204 13.20 19.37 35.91
CA ASP A 204 14.52 18.93 35.42
C ASP A 204 14.47 17.91 34.28
N SER A 205 13.31 17.25 34.09
CA SER A 205 13.08 16.32 32.97
C SER A 205 12.94 17.01 31.61
N ILE A 206 12.76 18.34 31.58
CA ILE A 206 12.65 19.12 30.35
C ILE A 206 14.02 19.71 30.02
N THR A 207 14.60 19.30 28.90
CA THR A 207 15.96 19.71 28.49
C THR A 207 15.95 20.98 27.64
N GLN A 208 17.12 21.63 27.50
CA GLN A 208 17.22 22.80 26.61
C GLN A 208 16.96 22.40 25.16
N GLU A 209 17.38 21.19 24.78
CA GLU A 209 17.13 20.60 23.47
C GLU A 209 15.63 20.47 23.18
N ASP A 210 14.83 19.99 24.15
CA ASP A 210 13.37 19.92 24.03
C ASP A 210 12.76 21.32 23.80
N ALA A 211 13.19 22.31 24.59
CA ALA A 211 12.69 23.66 24.47
C ALA A 211 13.08 24.34 23.16
N ILE A 212 14.32 24.13 22.68
CA ILE A 212 14.75 24.58 21.36
C ILE A 212 13.82 23.95 20.32
N LEU A 213 13.70 22.61 20.29
CA LEU A 213 12.87 21.88 19.34
C LEU A 213 11.43 22.41 19.32
N TYR A 214 10.74 22.44 20.46
CA TYR A 214 9.33 22.82 20.49
C TYR A 214 9.11 24.27 20.07
N VAL A 215 9.98 25.19 20.48
CA VAL A 215 9.83 26.61 20.11
C VAL A 215 10.18 26.83 18.64
N THR A 216 11.23 26.18 18.12
CA THR A 216 11.65 26.34 16.72
C THR A 216 10.67 25.69 15.77
N GLU A 217 10.22 24.46 16.02
CA GLU A 217 9.25 23.76 15.16
C GLU A 217 7.91 24.50 15.14
N MET A 218 7.41 24.92 16.31
CA MET A 218 6.17 25.70 16.37
C MET A 218 6.30 27.03 15.61
N THR A 219 7.49 27.64 15.63
CA THR A 219 7.75 28.89 14.93
C THR A 219 7.88 28.71 13.43
N PHE A 220 8.62 27.70 13.02
CA PHE A 220 8.88 27.38 11.65
C PHE A 220 7.58 27.01 10.94
N ASP A 221 6.85 26.02 11.46
CA ASP A 221 5.62 25.50 10.85
C ASP A 221 4.51 26.56 10.82
N ALA A 222 4.33 27.32 11.90
CA ALA A 222 3.36 28.42 11.92
C ALA A 222 3.65 29.50 10.85
N TYR A 223 4.91 29.68 10.48
CA TYR A 223 5.28 30.61 9.41
C TYR A 223 5.23 29.94 8.03
N ASP A 224 5.64 28.69 7.91
CA ASP A 224 5.69 27.97 6.64
C ASP A 224 4.29 27.72 6.08
N GLU A 225 3.37 27.22 6.90
CA GLU A 225 2.01 26.90 6.49
C GLU A 225 1.07 28.12 6.56
N PHE A 226 1.21 28.94 7.60
CA PHE A 226 0.24 30.02 7.90
C PHE A 226 0.79 31.43 7.77
N HIS A 227 2.05 31.60 7.34
CA HIS A 227 2.72 32.90 7.20
C HIS A 227 2.63 33.78 8.46
N SER A 228 2.58 33.13 9.63
CA SER A 228 2.29 33.75 10.91
C SER A 228 3.48 33.67 11.86
N SER A 229 3.90 34.82 12.38
CA SER A 229 4.96 34.94 13.38
C SER A 229 4.44 34.76 14.81
N PRO A 230 5.29 34.42 15.80
CA PRO A 230 4.92 34.37 17.21
C PRO A 230 4.19 35.61 17.74
N LYS A 231 4.44 36.78 17.12
CA LYS A 231 3.82 38.06 17.48
C LYS A 231 2.37 38.23 16.99
N ASN A 232 1.88 37.36 16.10
CA ASN A 232 0.55 37.45 15.48
C ASN A 232 -0.20 36.11 15.32
N TRP A 233 0.19 35.04 16.04
CA TRP A 233 -0.52 33.77 15.96
C TRP A 233 -2.01 33.85 16.32
N GLY A 234 -2.83 33.25 15.46
CA GLY A 234 -4.24 33.01 15.71
C GLY A 234 -4.46 31.72 16.51
N VAL A 235 -5.67 31.57 17.07
CA VAL A 235 -6.10 30.30 17.69
C VAL A 235 -6.01 29.13 16.70
N PRO A 236 -6.47 29.27 15.44
CA PRO A 236 -6.41 28.17 14.48
C PRO A 236 -4.98 27.71 14.20
N VAL A 237 -4.03 28.64 14.05
CA VAL A 237 -2.61 28.34 13.81
C VAL A 237 -2.04 27.50 14.95
N ILE A 238 -2.21 27.93 16.20
CA ILE A 238 -1.71 27.21 17.37
C ILE A 238 -2.32 25.80 17.44
N LYS A 239 -3.62 25.67 17.19
CA LYS A 239 -4.29 24.36 17.21
C LYS A 239 -3.73 23.45 16.12
N MET A 240 -3.70 23.91 14.86
CA MET A 240 -3.18 23.11 13.73
C MET A 240 -1.75 22.65 13.98
N VAL A 241 -0.84 23.58 14.30
CA VAL A 241 0.58 23.23 14.51
C VAL A 241 0.75 22.18 15.62
N LEU A 242 0.07 22.35 16.76
CA LEU A 242 0.25 21.44 17.90
C LEU A 242 -0.49 20.10 17.76
N THR A 243 -1.69 20.09 17.17
CA THR A 243 -2.49 18.84 17.07
C THR A 243 -2.29 18.10 15.75
N ASP A 244 -1.71 18.74 14.74
CA ASP A 244 -1.46 18.17 13.43
C ASP A 244 0.05 18.06 13.16
N HIS A 245 0.77 19.17 12.93
CA HIS A 245 2.21 19.11 12.57
C HIS A 245 3.09 18.41 13.61
N PHE A 246 2.96 18.77 14.90
CA PHE A 246 3.70 18.12 15.99
C PHE A 246 3.39 16.63 16.10
N VAL A 247 2.15 16.24 15.83
CA VAL A 247 1.70 14.85 15.86
C VAL A 247 2.22 14.10 14.65
N HIS A 248 2.13 14.70 13.47
CA HIS A 248 2.41 14.06 12.20
C HIS A 248 3.91 13.99 11.90
N GLN A 249 4.65 15.09 12.03
CA GLN A 249 6.01 15.22 11.49
C GLN A 249 7.11 15.27 12.54
N VAL A 250 6.88 15.98 13.66
CA VAL A 250 7.95 16.21 14.64
C VAL A 250 8.26 14.92 15.41
N ILE A 251 9.54 14.57 15.50
CA ILE A 251 10.01 13.32 16.11
C ILE A 251 10.03 13.45 17.64
N ILE A 252 8.85 13.38 18.23
CA ILE A 252 8.59 13.42 19.68
C ILE A 252 8.10 12.04 20.11
N GLN A 253 8.69 11.49 21.17
CA GLN A 253 8.23 10.22 21.74
C GLN A 253 6.85 10.40 22.41
N PRO A 254 6.00 9.36 22.42
CA PRO A 254 4.64 9.48 22.97
C PRO A 254 4.59 10.01 24.41
N ASP A 255 5.51 9.60 25.29
CA ASP A 255 5.57 10.05 26.68
C ASP A 255 6.03 11.52 26.84
N GLN A 256 6.78 12.04 25.86
CA GLN A 256 7.27 13.41 25.84
C GLN A 256 6.20 14.46 25.51
N TYR A 257 5.04 14.10 24.95
CA TYR A 257 3.99 15.08 24.63
C TYR A 257 3.53 15.91 25.84
N SER A 258 3.62 15.33 27.03
CA SER A 258 3.30 15.99 28.31
C SER A 258 4.25 17.15 28.67
N THR A 259 5.43 17.25 28.05
CA THR A 259 6.42 18.31 28.34
C THR A 259 6.24 19.54 27.46
N ILE A 260 5.55 19.43 26.32
CA ILE A 260 5.39 20.49 25.32
C ILE A 260 4.65 21.70 25.91
N VAL A 261 3.46 21.48 26.51
CA VAL A 261 2.62 22.57 27.03
C VAL A 261 3.27 23.33 28.18
N PRO A 262 3.89 22.69 29.20
CA PRO A 262 4.68 23.38 30.21
C PRO A 262 5.78 24.25 29.61
N THR A 263 6.55 23.70 28.67
CA THR A 263 7.69 24.36 28.03
C THR A 263 7.26 25.60 27.25
N LEU A 264 6.28 25.45 26.35
CA LEU A 264 5.78 26.56 25.54
C LEU A 264 5.09 27.62 26.42
N THR A 265 4.36 27.21 27.47
CA THR A 265 3.76 28.14 28.42
C THR A 265 4.83 28.99 29.13
N ALA A 266 5.90 28.38 29.60
CA ALA A 266 7.02 29.08 30.24
C ALA A 266 7.69 30.05 29.27
N PHE A 267 7.97 29.61 28.04
CA PHE A 267 8.56 30.44 26.99
C PHE A 267 7.71 31.68 26.68
N PHE A 268 6.40 31.52 26.45
CA PHE A 268 5.51 32.67 26.17
C PHE A 268 5.30 33.58 27.39
N THR A 269 5.41 33.04 28.60
CA THR A 269 5.39 33.85 29.83
C THR A 269 6.65 34.72 29.93
N PHE A 270 7.82 34.14 29.65
CA PHE A 270 9.07 34.88 29.52
C PHE A 270 8.99 35.95 28.44
N ALA A 271 8.56 35.61 27.22
CA ALA A 271 8.46 36.54 26.10
C ALA A 271 7.50 37.71 26.38
N LYS A 272 6.45 37.47 27.18
CA LYS A 272 5.58 38.51 27.73
C LYS A 272 6.33 39.42 28.70
N ARG A 273 7.05 38.86 29.68
CA ARG A 273 7.82 39.62 30.70
C ARG A 273 8.92 40.47 30.06
N ALA A 274 9.65 39.90 29.11
CA ALA A 274 10.72 40.58 28.37
C ALA A 274 10.22 41.65 27.38
N GLY A 275 8.90 41.72 27.13
CA GLY A 275 8.29 42.69 26.21
C GLY A 275 8.44 42.33 24.73
N TYR A 276 8.86 41.10 24.42
CA TYR A 276 9.00 40.58 23.05
C TYR A 276 7.66 40.35 22.36
N ILE A 277 6.64 39.98 23.13
CA ILE A 277 5.27 39.79 22.68
C ILE A 277 4.35 40.66 23.55
N ARG A 278 3.38 41.32 22.90
CA ARG A 278 2.36 42.10 23.62
C ARG A 278 1.62 41.20 24.61
N ALA A 279 1.45 41.66 25.84
CA ALA A 279 0.84 40.87 26.93
C ALA A 279 -0.48 40.19 26.53
N VAL A 280 -1.39 40.91 25.86
CA VAL A 280 -2.68 40.37 25.39
C VAL A 280 -2.50 39.21 24.41
N GLN A 281 -1.52 39.32 23.51
CA GLN A 281 -1.22 38.26 22.54
C GLN A 281 -0.60 37.05 23.23
N ALA A 282 0.36 37.26 24.13
CA ALA A 282 0.99 36.17 24.88
C ALA A 282 -0.02 35.41 25.75
N ASP A 283 -0.91 36.11 26.47
CA ASP A 283 -1.95 35.48 27.30
C ASP A 283 -2.93 34.66 26.45
N LYS A 284 -3.28 35.16 25.26
CA LYS A 284 -4.09 34.42 24.29
C LYS A 284 -3.38 33.17 23.79
N THR A 285 -2.10 33.28 23.43
CA THR A 285 -1.28 32.14 22.99
C THR A 285 -1.20 31.08 24.10
N ILE A 286 -0.81 31.46 25.32
CA ILE A 286 -0.73 30.56 26.48
C ILE A 286 -2.06 29.86 26.75
N LYS A 287 -3.17 30.61 26.77
CA LYS A 287 -4.51 30.04 26.99
C LYS A 287 -4.85 29.01 25.91
N THR A 288 -4.47 29.27 24.66
CA THR A 288 -4.76 28.38 23.53
C THR A 288 -3.93 27.10 23.61
N ILE A 289 -2.62 27.22 23.88
CA ILE A 289 -1.71 26.07 24.06
C ILE A 289 -2.24 25.13 25.14
N LYS A 290 -2.62 25.67 26.30
CA LYS A 290 -3.23 24.86 27.39
C LYS A 290 -4.56 24.23 26.98
N GLY A 291 -5.34 24.91 26.14
CA GLY A 291 -6.65 24.44 25.71
C GLY A 291 -6.60 23.27 24.72
N VAL A 292 -5.45 23.02 24.07
CA VAL A 292 -5.27 21.92 23.10
C VAL A 292 -4.44 20.77 23.65
N GLU A 293 -4.03 20.83 24.92
CA GLU A 293 -3.13 19.86 25.55
C GLU A 293 -3.66 18.42 25.46
N ALA A 294 -4.93 18.20 25.84
CA ALA A 294 -5.54 16.88 25.82
C ALA A 294 -5.63 16.32 24.39
N ASP A 295 -6.14 17.12 23.44
CA ASP A 295 -6.24 16.73 22.02
C ASP A 295 -4.87 16.36 21.45
N MET A 296 -3.83 17.16 21.75
CA MET A 296 -2.46 16.92 21.29
C MET A 296 -1.86 15.66 21.90
N ILE A 297 -2.02 15.44 23.21
CA ILE A 297 -1.49 14.24 23.88
C ILE A 297 -2.17 12.99 23.34
N GLU A 298 -3.51 13.00 23.21
CA GLU A 298 -4.28 11.88 22.66
C GLU A 298 -3.83 11.57 21.23
N ALA A 299 -3.74 12.58 20.37
CA ALA A 299 -3.26 12.40 19.00
C ALA A 299 -1.78 11.97 18.95
N GLY A 300 -0.94 12.46 19.87
CA GLY A 300 0.46 12.06 20.03
C GLY A 300 0.68 10.67 20.64
N GLN A 301 -0.38 9.93 20.99
CA GLN A 301 -0.30 8.48 21.26
C GLN A 301 -0.74 7.64 20.06
N ASP A 302 -1.37 8.25 19.07
CA ASP A 302 -1.98 7.57 17.94
C ASP A 302 -0.97 7.48 16.78
N ARG A 303 -0.32 6.32 16.67
CA ARG A 303 0.72 6.07 15.68
C ARG A 303 0.21 6.18 14.24
N ASP A 304 -1.08 5.97 14.00
CA ASP A 304 -1.66 6.08 12.66
C ASP A 304 -1.71 7.53 12.17
N LYS A 305 -1.60 8.51 13.08
CA LYS A 305 -1.48 9.93 12.74
C LYS A 305 -0.07 10.36 12.38
N TYR A 306 0.93 9.50 12.55
CA TYR A 306 2.33 9.85 12.26
C TYR A 306 2.63 9.76 10.77
N SER A 307 3.52 10.63 10.29
CA SER A 307 4.13 10.47 8.98
C SER A 307 5.03 9.22 8.97
N GLU A 308 5.22 8.66 7.79
CA GLU A 308 6.10 7.50 7.60
C GLU A 308 7.53 7.79 8.06
N THR A 309 8.03 9.00 7.78
CA THR A 309 9.35 9.44 8.24
C THR A 309 9.43 9.48 9.77
N LYS A 310 8.40 9.97 10.46
CA LYS A 310 8.36 9.96 11.93
C LYS A 310 8.32 8.53 12.47
N LYS A 311 7.46 7.66 11.93
CA LYS A 311 7.39 6.23 12.30
C LYS A 311 8.78 5.58 12.20
N MET A 312 9.44 5.75 11.06
CA MET A 312 10.80 5.26 10.82
C MET A 312 11.79 5.72 11.90
N TRP A 313 11.84 7.02 12.20
CA TRP A 313 12.79 7.53 13.20
C TRP A 313 12.48 7.08 14.62
N LEU A 314 11.20 6.91 14.97
CA LEU A 314 10.79 6.38 16.27
C LEU A 314 11.14 4.89 16.40
N ASP A 315 10.94 4.11 15.34
CA ASP A 315 11.32 2.68 15.32
C ASP A 315 12.83 2.50 15.41
N MET A 316 13.59 3.33 14.71
CA MET A 316 15.05 3.32 14.76
C MET A 316 15.55 3.64 16.19
N ALA A 317 14.94 4.62 16.85
CA ALA A 317 15.25 4.95 18.23
C ALA A 317 14.86 3.80 19.20
N ALA A 318 13.71 3.15 18.98
CA ALA A 318 13.28 1.99 19.77
C ALA A 318 14.20 0.78 19.60
N ALA A 319 14.81 0.63 18.42
CA ALA A 319 15.86 -0.36 18.15
C ALA A 319 17.22 -0.01 18.79
N GLY A 320 17.33 1.12 19.50
CA GLY A 320 18.57 1.58 20.13
C GLY A 320 19.63 2.07 19.13
N ILE A 321 19.24 2.35 17.88
CA ILE A 321 20.15 2.81 16.84
C ILE A 321 20.29 4.33 16.94
N SER A 322 21.51 4.78 17.22
CA SER A 322 21.84 6.21 17.26
C SER A 322 21.91 6.79 15.85
N ARG A 323 21.36 8.00 15.66
CA ARG A 323 21.48 8.79 14.43
C ARG A 323 22.93 9.11 14.05
N GLU A 324 23.81 9.19 15.05
CA GLU A 324 25.24 9.46 14.83
C GLU A 324 26.00 8.23 14.32
N ASN A 325 25.43 7.03 14.49
CA ASN A 325 25.97 5.82 13.87
C ASN A 325 25.40 5.70 12.45
N ARG A 326 26.02 6.45 11.53
CA ARG A 326 25.58 6.57 10.14
C ARG A 326 25.37 5.23 9.45
N GLU A 327 26.29 4.27 9.60
CA GLU A 327 26.21 2.96 8.93
C GLU A 327 25.00 2.15 9.43
N ALA A 328 24.79 2.10 10.76
CA ALA A 328 23.63 1.43 11.33
C ALA A 328 22.32 2.13 10.98
N ALA A 329 22.30 3.46 10.94
CA ALA A 329 21.13 4.24 10.54
C ALA A 329 20.79 4.03 9.05
N GLU A 330 21.77 4.08 8.15
CA GLU A 330 21.57 3.83 6.71
C GLU A 330 21.05 2.40 6.47
N THR A 331 21.58 1.41 7.18
CA THR A 331 21.13 0.01 7.11
C THR A 331 19.68 -0.11 7.59
N PHE A 332 19.36 0.48 8.74
CA PHE A 332 17.99 0.47 9.27
C PHE A 332 17.01 1.15 8.31
N ILE A 333 17.36 2.31 7.76
CA ILE A 333 16.52 3.06 6.82
C ILE A 333 16.26 2.21 5.57
N ALA A 334 17.29 1.57 5.01
CA ALA A 334 17.13 0.70 3.84
C ALA A 334 16.17 -0.45 4.12
N THR A 335 16.39 -1.21 5.20
CA THR A 335 15.51 -2.32 5.60
C THR A 335 14.10 -1.85 5.94
N TRP A 336 13.95 -0.69 6.59
CA TRP A 336 12.64 -0.13 6.91
C TRP A 336 11.87 0.26 5.65
N ILE A 337 12.52 0.92 4.69
CA ILE A 337 11.93 1.27 3.39
C ILE A 337 11.51 0.00 2.63
N GLU A 338 12.41 -0.98 2.53
CA GLU A 338 12.15 -2.28 1.91
C GLU A 338 10.91 -2.95 2.52
N ASN A 339 10.86 -3.08 3.86
CA ASN A 339 9.73 -3.66 4.56
C ASN A 339 8.41 -2.89 4.33
N GLN A 340 8.46 -1.56 4.28
CA GLN A 340 7.26 -0.76 3.97
C GLN A 340 6.79 -0.93 2.53
N GLN A 341 7.71 -0.98 1.57
CA GLN A 341 7.36 -1.19 0.17
C GLN A 341 6.83 -2.60 -0.05
N ALA A 342 7.42 -3.62 0.61
CA ALA A 342 6.88 -4.97 0.64
C ALA A 342 5.48 -5.03 1.29
N ALA A 343 5.25 -4.34 2.41
CA ALA A 343 3.92 -4.25 3.03
C ALA A 343 2.88 -3.65 2.07
N ARG A 344 3.27 -2.61 1.33
CA ARG A 344 2.41 -1.98 0.32
C ARG A 344 2.17 -2.89 -0.87
N ALA A 345 3.20 -3.55 -1.39
CA ALA A 345 3.10 -4.50 -2.50
C ALA A 345 2.22 -5.71 -2.14
N GLY A 346 2.27 -6.15 -0.88
CA GLY A 346 1.39 -7.18 -0.34
C GLY A 346 -0.07 -6.73 -0.18
N SER A 347 -0.32 -5.41 -0.11
CA SER A 347 -1.66 -4.84 -0.01
C SER A 347 -2.28 -4.59 -1.38
N GLN A 348 -3.50 -5.08 -1.58
CA GLN A 348 -4.25 -4.82 -2.81
C GLN A 348 -4.66 -3.35 -3.00
N PHE A 349 -4.51 -2.50 -1.97
CA PHE A 349 -5.09 -1.16 -1.94
C PHE A 349 -4.05 -0.04 -1.82
N MET A 350 -2.77 -0.36 -1.84
CA MET A 350 -1.70 0.62 -1.65
C MET A 350 -0.75 0.65 -2.84
N ASP A 351 -0.50 1.86 -3.35
CA ASP A 351 0.55 2.06 -4.35
C ASP A 351 1.93 1.80 -3.73
N TYR A 352 2.80 1.17 -4.50
CA TYR A 352 4.18 0.87 -4.13
C TYR A 352 5.14 1.13 -5.28
N GLU A 353 6.40 1.38 -4.95
CA GLU A 353 7.46 1.59 -5.94
C GLU A 353 8.01 0.24 -6.40
N ARG A 354 7.60 -0.24 -7.58
CA ARG A 354 7.97 -1.59 -8.09
C ARG A 354 9.47 -1.85 -8.17
N ASN A 355 10.30 -0.80 -8.33
CA ASN A 355 11.76 -0.92 -8.36
C ASN A 355 12.41 -1.03 -6.97
N LEU A 356 11.64 -0.85 -5.89
CA LEU A 356 12.08 -1.01 -4.51
C LEU A 356 11.65 -2.34 -3.88
N VAL A 357 10.99 -3.20 -4.66
CA VAL A 357 10.49 -4.50 -4.23
C VAL A 357 10.87 -5.52 -5.28
N TYR A 358 11.50 -6.63 -4.90
CA TYR A 358 11.83 -7.67 -5.85
C TYR A 358 10.56 -8.20 -6.58
N GLN A 359 10.62 -8.28 -7.90
CA GLN A 359 9.55 -8.83 -8.74
C GLN A 359 10.00 -10.22 -9.24
N PRO A 360 9.30 -11.31 -8.87
CA PRO A 360 9.62 -12.65 -9.36
C PRO A 360 9.47 -12.75 -10.88
N GLU A 361 10.21 -13.68 -11.50
CA GLU A 361 10.14 -13.92 -12.95
C GLU A 361 8.86 -14.69 -13.34
N ASP A 362 8.29 -14.40 -14.51
CA ASP A 362 7.10 -15.07 -15.07
C ASP A 362 7.38 -16.49 -15.63
N ASP A 363 8.21 -17.27 -14.93
CA ASP A 363 8.66 -18.59 -15.39
C ASP A 363 7.51 -19.59 -15.56
N TYR A 364 6.41 -19.42 -14.81
CA TYR A 364 5.20 -20.25 -14.88
C TYR A 364 4.63 -20.36 -16.30
N VAL A 365 4.81 -19.34 -17.15
CA VAL A 365 4.32 -19.34 -18.53
C VAL A 365 4.98 -20.43 -19.37
N ASN A 366 6.20 -20.82 -19.00
CA ASN A 366 7.01 -21.79 -19.75
C ASN A 366 7.15 -23.14 -19.03
N MET A 367 6.52 -23.31 -17.86
CA MET A 367 6.60 -24.55 -17.11
C MET A 367 5.84 -25.68 -17.83
N PRO A 368 6.36 -26.92 -17.83
CA PRO A 368 5.62 -28.07 -18.32
C PRO A 368 4.35 -28.26 -17.48
N HIS A 369 3.21 -28.37 -18.14
CA HIS A 369 1.92 -28.61 -17.50
C HIS A 369 1.26 -29.88 -18.03
N PRO A 370 0.44 -30.58 -17.23
CA PRO A 370 -0.22 -31.80 -17.65
C PRO A 370 -1.24 -31.53 -18.75
N ASP A 371 -1.60 -32.59 -19.47
CA ASP A 371 -2.79 -32.57 -20.32
C ASP A 371 -4.05 -32.28 -19.47
N PRO A 372 -5.11 -31.70 -20.04
CA PRO A 372 -6.37 -31.47 -19.34
C PRO A 372 -6.90 -32.69 -18.56
N VAL A 373 -7.22 -32.50 -17.27
CA VAL A 373 -7.83 -33.53 -16.41
C VAL A 373 -9.30 -33.18 -16.15
N GLY A 374 -10.18 -33.82 -16.91
CA GLY A 374 -11.61 -33.54 -16.84
C GLY A 374 -11.92 -32.13 -17.33
N LYS A 375 -12.32 -31.25 -16.40
CA LYS A 375 -12.67 -29.85 -16.67
C LYS A 375 -11.56 -28.86 -16.32
N HIS A 376 -10.49 -29.35 -15.70
CA HIS A 376 -9.36 -28.55 -15.28
C HIS A 376 -8.25 -28.68 -16.33
N HIS A 377 -7.76 -27.55 -16.80
CA HIS A 377 -6.52 -27.49 -17.55
C HIS A 377 -5.75 -26.25 -17.14
N TRP A 378 -4.48 -26.23 -17.52
CA TRP A 378 -3.63 -25.08 -17.29
C TRP A 378 -4.10 -23.92 -18.15
N THR A 379 -4.32 -22.76 -17.55
CA THR A 379 -4.59 -21.52 -18.30
C THR A 379 -3.61 -20.44 -17.85
N LYS A 380 -3.18 -19.61 -18.80
CA LYS A 380 -2.27 -18.50 -18.49
C LYS A 380 -2.88 -17.54 -17.47
N ALA A 381 -4.17 -17.23 -17.61
CA ALA A 381 -4.86 -16.30 -16.72
C ALA A 381 -4.86 -16.77 -15.25
N VAL A 382 -5.13 -18.05 -14.99
CA VAL A 382 -5.10 -18.60 -13.63
C VAL A 382 -3.66 -18.70 -13.12
N ALA A 383 -2.71 -19.08 -13.97
CA ALA A 383 -1.30 -19.12 -13.60
C ALA A 383 -0.78 -17.74 -13.18
N THR A 384 -1.04 -16.69 -13.99
CA THR A 384 -0.70 -15.31 -13.67
C THR A 384 -1.33 -14.86 -12.36
N ARG A 385 -2.62 -15.14 -12.14
CA ARG A 385 -3.27 -14.77 -10.88
C ARG A 385 -2.65 -15.47 -9.68
N ASN A 386 -2.42 -16.79 -9.77
CA ASN A 386 -1.83 -17.57 -8.70
C ASN A 386 -0.41 -17.07 -8.37
N HIS A 387 0.38 -16.75 -9.40
CA HIS A 387 1.69 -16.12 -9.29
C HIS A 387 1.61 -14.78 -8.54
N ASP A 388 0.72 -13.88 -8.99
CA ASP A 388 0.53 -12.56 -8.37
C ASP A 388 0.06 -12.67 -6.91
N ASP A 389 -0.83 -13.61 -6.61
CA ASP A 389 -1.28 -13.89 -5.24
C ASP A 389 -0.13 -14.34 -4.36
N LEU A 390 0.70 -15.28 -4.83
CA LEU A 390 1.86 -15.77 -4.09
C LEU A 390 2.90 -14.68 -3.87
N ALA A 391 3.14 -13.83 -4.87
CA ALA A 391 4.04 -12.68 -4.74
C ALA A 391 3.51 -11.72 -3.66
N ARG A 392 2.20 -11.40 -3.67
CA ARG A 392 1.56 -10.60 -2.63
C ARG A 392 1.69 -11.20 -1.23
N TYR A 393 1.48 -12.52 -1.09
CA TYR A 393 1.65 -13.20 0.19
C TYR A 393 3.11 -13.17 0.64
N ALA A 394 4.06 -13.36 -0.28
CA ALA A 394 5.47 -13.28 0.03
C ALA A 394 5.86 -11.88 0.54
N TRP A 395 5.48 -10.81 -0.16
CA TRP A 395 5.77 -9.43 0.28
C TRP A 395 5.07 -9.07 1.60
N THR A 396 3.82 -9.50 1.78
CA THR A 396 3.09 -9.34 3.05
C THR A 396 3.90 -9.99 4.17
N MET A 397 4.29 -11.25 4.01
CA MET A 397 5.05 -11.99 5.00
C MET A 397 6.43 -11.38 5.25
N TRP A 398 7.14 -10.95 4.22
CA TRP A 398 8.43 -10.27 4.34
C TRP A 398 8.30 -9.04 5.25
N SER A 399 7.24 -8.25 5.09
CA SER A 399 7.03 -7.07 5.93
C SER A 399 6.72 -7.35 7.41
N LEU A 400 6.40 -8.59 7.79
CA LEU A 400 5.97 -8.91 9.16
C LEU A 400 7.15 -9.01 10.13
N PRO A 401 7.04 -8.43 11.35
CA PRO A 401 8.04 -8.59 12.41
C PRO A 401 8.36 -10.05 12.76
N ALA A 402 7.37 -10.94 12.62
CA ALA A 402 7.52 -12.37 12.90
C ALA A 402 8.48 -13.09 11.95
N ASN A 403 8.85 -12.47 10.83
CA ASN A 403 9.75 -13.04 9.82
C ASN A 403 11.14 -12.41 9.77
N GLN A 404 11.44 -11.44 10.64
CA GLN A 404 12.72 -10.73 10.62
C GLN A 404 13.92 -11.61 10.98
N ASP A 405 13.71 -12.76 11.59
CA ASP A 405 14.76 -13.76 11.79
C ASP A 405 15.19 -14.40 10.46
N LEU A 406 14.25 -14.65 9.53
CA LEU A 406 14.59 -15.12 8.18
C LEU A 406 15.31 -14.07 7.35
N HIS A 407 15.08 -12.78 7.60
CA HIS A 407 15.74 -11.68 6.87
C HIS A 407 17.25 -11.60 7.17
N ALA A 408 17.67 -12.17 8.31
CA ALA A 408 19.09 -12.26 8.63
C ALA A 408 19.82 -13.34 7.81
N GLU A 409 19.07 -14.30 7.25
CA GLU A 409 19.59 -15.48 6.57
C GLU A 409 19.25 -15.50 5.07
N LEU A 410 18.17 -14.82 4.66
CA LEU A 410 17.70 -14.68 3.29
C LEU A 410 17.63 -13.20 2.88
N ASN A 411 17.79 -12.94 1.58
CA ASN A 411 17.36 -11.67 0.99
C ASN A 411 15.91 -11.78 0.46
N GLU A 412 15.28 -10.65 0.16
CA GLU A 412 13.89 -10.60 -0.31
C GLU A 412 13.67 -11.46 -1.56
N ALA A 413 14.62 -11.42 -2.50
CA ALA A 413 14.49 -12.13 -3.77
C ALA A 413 14.38 -13.64 -3.58
N ASP A 414 15.27 -14.23 -2.77
CA ASP A 414 15.22 -15.67 -2.48
C ASP A 414 13.93 -16.06 -1.73
N PHE A 415 13.47 -15.22 -0.80
CA PHE A 415 12.23 -15.46 -0.04
C PHE A 415 10.99 -15.45 -0.95
N VAL A 416 10.88 -14.44 -1.81
CA VAL A 416 9.78 -14.31 -2.78
C VAL A 416 9.83 -15.44 -3.80
N ASP A 417 11.00 -15.73 -4.37
CA ASP A 417 11.19 -16.83 -5.32
C ASP A 417 10.79 -18.18 -4.72
N PHE A 418 11.16 -18.46 -3.46
CA PHE A 418 10.79 -19.71 -2.80
C PHE A 418 9.29 -19.93 -2.74
N ILE A 419 8.53 -18.89 -2.37
CA ILE A 419 7.06 -18.95 -2.25
C ILE A 419 6.42 -19.05 -3.64
N VAL A 420 6.81 -18.15 -4.54
CA VAL A 420 6.20 -18.02 -5.87
C VAL A 420 6.49 -19.24 -6.72
N PHE A 421 7.75 -19.68 -6.78
CA PHE A 421 8.12 -20.87 -7.54
C PHE A 421 7.41 -22.12 -7.02
N PHE A 422 7.30 -22.31 -5.70
CA PHE A 422 6.59 -23.47 -5.14
C PHE A 422 5.14 -23.49 -5.62
N GLY A 423 4.41 -22.39 -5.49
CA GLY A 423 3.01 -22.35 -5.89
C GLY A 423 2.79 -22.32 -7.40
N ASP A 424 3.72 -21.77 -8.18
CA ASP A 424 3.72 -21.87 -9.65
C ASP A 424 3.90 -23.32 -10.09
N VAL A 425 4.78 -24.09 -9.45
CA VAL A 425 4.95 -25.52 -9.72
C VAL A 425 3.72 -26.33 -9.28
N MET A 426 3.10 -25.98 -8.15
CA MET A 426 1.84 -26.59 -7.71
C MET A 426 0.75 -26.42 -8.79
N TYR A 427 0.59 -25.20 -9.31
CA TYR A 427 -0.39 -24.95 -10.37
C TYR A 427 0.03 -25.60 -11.69
N ALA A 428 1.29 -25.48 -12.10
CA ALA A 428 1.77 -26.02 -13.36
C ALA A 428 1.66 -27.55 -13.41
N GLN A 429 1.98 -28.28 -12.34
CA GLN A 429 1.99 -29.75 -12.35
C GLN A 429 0.66 -30.38 -11.93
N PHE A 430 -0.09 -29.74 -11.04
CA PHE A 430 -1.29 -30.32 -10.42
C PHE A 430 -2.56 -29.52 -10.68
N LEU A 431 -2.47 -28.35 -11.33
CA LEU A 431 -3.58 -27.42 -11.53
C LEU A 431 -4.21 -26.92 -10.22
N GLU A 432 -3.43 -26.95 -9.14
CA GLU A 432 -3.86 -26.54 -7.81
C GLU A 432 -3.48 -25.07 -7.55
N THR A 433 -4.49 -24.24 -7.29
CA THR A 433 -4.29 -22.90 -6.71
C THR A 433 -4.20 -23.00 -5.20
N ILE A 434 -3.77 -21.93 -4.52
CA ILE A 434 -3.66 -21.85 -3.05
C ILE A 434 -4.88 -22.43 -2.33
N LEU A 435 -6.09 -22.15 -2.80
CA LEU A 435 -7.35 -22.60 -2.18
C LEU A 435 -7.58 -24.12 -2.29
N HIS A 436 -6.87 -24.78 -3.18
CA HIS A 436 -7.06 -26.20 -3.54
C HIS A 436 -5.81 -27.05 -3.32
N TRP A 437 -4.77 -26.51 -2.70
CA TRP A 437 -3.57 -27.26 -2.41
C TRP A 437 -3.86 -28.53 -1.61
N ASP A 438 -3.23 -29.62 -2.01
CA ASP A 438 -3.27 -30.89 -1.28
C ASP A 438 -1.87 -31.32 -0.79
N ALA A 439 -1.83 -32.05 0.31
CA ALA A 439 -0.59 -32.48 0.94
C ALA A 439 0.21 -33.49 0.09
N GLN A 440 -0.46 -34.30 -0.74
CA GLN A 440 0.21 -35.26 -1.61
C GLN A 440 0.93 -34.55 -2.77
N SER A 441 0.30 -33.58 -3.40
CA SER A 441 0.88 -32.71 -4.44
C SER A 441 2.03 -31.89 -3.87
N ALA A 442 1.83 -31.26 -2.70
CA ALA A 442 2.89 -30.56 -1.97
C ALA A 442 4.08 -31.47 -1.68
N HIS A 443 3.84 -32.73 -1.29
CA HIS A 443 4.90 -33.71 -1.07
C HIS A 443 5.69 -34.02 -2.35
N VAL A 444 5.01 -34.19 -3.48
CA VAL A 444 5.68 -34.43 -4.76
C VAL A 444 6.56 -33.24 -5.15
N VAL A 445 6.02 -32.02 -5.11
CA VAL A 445 6.77 -30.79 -5.42
C VAL A 445 7.97 -30.64 -4.48
N PHE A 446 7.73 -30.73 -3.17
CA PHE A 446 8.77 -30.53 -2.17
C PHE A 446 9.86 -31.62 -2.21
N SER A 447 9.50 -32.86 -2.55
CA SER A 447 10.47 -33.95 -2.72
C SER A 447 11.36 -33.81 -3.97
N GLY A 448 10.99 -32.92 -4.89
CA GLY A 448 11.78 -32.61 -6.09
C GLY A 448 13.00 -31.72 -5.81
N TYR A 449 13.08 -31.11 -4.63
CA TYR A 449 14.23 -30.29 -4.23
C TYR A 449 15.36 -31.19 -3.69
N ASP A 450 16.58 -30.97 -4.18
CA ASP A 450 17.75 -31.73 -3.75
C ASP A 450 18.43 -31.06 -2.56
N ALA A 451 18.07 -31.52 -1.35
CA ALA A 451 18.69 -31.07 -0.11
C ALA A 451 20.21 -31.34 -0.03
N ALA A 452 20.77 -32.26 -0.84
CA ALA A 452 22.20 -32.56 -0.82
C ALA A 452 23.04 -31.56 -1.60
N GLU A 453 22.46 -30.88 -2.60
CA GLU A 453 23.17 -29.87 -3.38
C GLU A 453 23.34 -28.57 -2.58
N GLN A 454 22.31 -28.15 -1.84
CA GLN A 454 22.30 -26.90 -1.06
C GLN A 454 21.51 -27.07 0.25
N PRO A 455 22.08 -27.73 1.28
CA PRO A 455 21.35 -28.06 2.51
C PRO A 455 20.88 -26.84 3.30
N GLU A 456 21.68 -25.76 3.34
CA GLU A 456 21.31 -24.52 4.05
C GLU A 456 20.12 -23.83 3.36
N SER A 457 20.16 -23.67 2.03
CA SER A 457 19.06 -23.10 1.26
C SER A 457 17.79 -23.96 1.33
N PHE A 458 17.92 -25.28 1.40
CA PHE A 458 16.77 -26.18 1.56
C PHE A 458 16.10 -26.03 2.94
N GLU A 459 16.88 -25.84 3.99
CA GLU A 459 16.36 -25.54 5.34
C GLU A 459 15.59 -24.22 5.37
N LEU A 460 16.15 -23.19 4.75
CA LEU A 460 15.51 -21.87 4.65
C LEU A 460 14.23 -21.90 3.80
N LEU A 461 14.25 -22.63 2.68
CA LEU A 461 13.05 -22.91 1.88
C LEU A 461 11.98 -23.60 2.72
N ARG A 462 12.34 -24.67 3.44
CA ARG A 462 11.42 -25.43 4.29
C ARG A 462 10.74 -24.53 5.31
N GLU A 463 11.51 -23.72 6.02
CA GLU A 463 10.97 -22.82 7.05
C GLU A 463 10.10 -21.73 6.42
N THR A 464 10.51 -21.17 5.29
CA THR A 464 9.72 -20.18 4.52
C THR A 464 8.34 -20.74 4.13
N LEU A 465 8.29 -21.94 3.56
CA LEU A 465 7.03 -22.58 3.14
C LEU A 465 6.14 -22.95 4.33
N LYS A 466 6.71 -23.33 5.47
CA LYS A 466 5.94 -23.58 6.70
C LYS A 466 5.23 -22.30 7.17
N ARG A 467 5.94 -21.17 7.15
CA ARG A 467 5.36 -19.88 7.53
C ARG A 467 4.30 -19.41 6.54
N LEU A 468 4.47 -19.72 5.26
CA LEU A 468 3.45 -19.46 4.23
C LEU A 468 2.17 -20.22 4.58
N VAL A 469 2.27 -21.52 4.87
CA VAL A 469 1.10 -22.32 5.25
C VAL A 469 0.44 -21.80 6.53
N ASP A 470 1.22 -21.45 7.55
CA ASP A 470 0.71 -20.85 8.79
C ASP A 470 -0.01 -19.51 8.54
N HIS A 471 0.53 -18.67 7.65
CA HIS A 471 -0.09 -17.42 7.22
C HIS A 471 -1.40 -17.67 6.46
N LEU A 472 -1.39 -18.56 5.46
CA LEU A 472 -2.58 -18.89 4.66
C LEU A 472 -3.70 -19.52 5.49
N MET A 473 -3.39 -20.30 6.52
CA MET A 473 -4.39 -20.79 7.48
C MET A 473 -4.99 -19.66 8.32
N THR A 474 -4.17 -18.68 8.73
CA THR A 474 -4.60 -17.53 9.52
C THR A 474 -5.54 -16.62 8.72
N GLU A 475 -5.24 -16.41 7.44
CA GLU A 475 -6.07 -15.67 6.48
C GLU A 475 -7.31 -16.45 5.99
N GLY A 476 -7.48 -17.71 6.41
CA GLY A 476 -8.60 -18.57 6.01
C GLY A 476 -8.55 -19.00 4.53
N LYS A 477 -7.40 -18.86 3.88
CA LYS A 477 -7.15 -19.30 2.48
C LYS A 477 -6.90 -20.80 2.41
N LEU A 478 -6.32 -21.37 3.46
CA LEU A 478 -6.26 -22.81 3.69
C LEU A 478 -7.11 -23.18 4.89
N THR A 479 -7.87 -24.27 4.77
CA THR A 479 -8.52 -24.84 5.95
C THR A 479 -7.46 -25.41 6.89
N ARG A 480 -7.69 -25.30 8.20
CA ARG A 480 -6.73 -25.77 9.20
C ARG A 480 -6.31 -27.24 9.01
N PRO A 481 -7.22 -28.21 8.76
CA PRO A 481 -6.81 -29.59 8.56
C PRO A 481 -5.87 -29.77 7.36
N VAL A 482 -6.19 -29.12 6.23
CA VAL A 482 -5.36 -29.20 5.01
C VAL A 482 -4.00 -28.54 5.23
N GLY A 483 -3.96 -27.35 5.86
CA GLY A 483 -2.71 -26.67 6.16
C GLY A 483 -1.82 -27.46 7.13
N GLU A 484 -2.39 -28.11 8.15
CA GLU A 484 -1.64 -28.97 9.07
C GLU A 484 -1.05 -30.20 8.35
N GLU A 485 -1.78 -30.80 7.39
CA GLU A 485 -1.26 -31.89 6.57
C GLU A 485 -0.11 -31.45 5.64
N ILE A 486 -0.25 -30.30 4.97
CA ILE A 486 0.82 -29.72 4.13
C ILE A 486 2.05 -29.38 4.99
N ARG A 487 1.85 -28.77 6.17
CA ARG A 487 2.95 -28.46 7.09
C ARG A 487 3.70 -29.71 7.54
N ALA A 488 2.99 -30.81 7.79
CA ALA A 488 3.58 -32.09 8.14
C ALA A 488 4.45 -32.67 7.01
N VAL A 489 4.14 -32.37 5.73
CA VAL A 489 5.00 -32.74 4.60
C VAL A 489 6.38 -32.07 4.73
N PHE A 490 6.40 -30.77 5.04
CA PHE A 490 7.64 -30.02 5.21
C PHE A 490 8.42 -30.50 6.44
N ASP A 491 7.75 -30.79 7.56
CA ASP A 491 8.40 -31.31 8.78
C ASP A 491 8.96 -32.73 8.60
N ALA A 492 8.27 -33.59 7.86
CA ALA A 492 8.62 -35.01 7.69
C ALA A 492 9.69 -35.26 6.61
N ALA A 493 10.01 -34.26 5.79
CA ALA A 493 10.98 -34.41 4.72
C ALA A 493 12.40 -34.70 5.28
N PRO A 494 13.00 -35.86 4.96
CA PRO A 494 14.34 -36.17 5.44
C PRO A 494 15.36 -35.26 4.75
N LEU A 495 16.29 -34.68 5.52
CA LEU A 495 17.43 -33.90 5.02
C LEU A 495 18.48 -34.74 4.27
N THR A 496 18.22 -36.03 4.09
CA THR A 496 19.12 -36.96 3.43
C THR A 496 18.38 -37.60 2.24
N PRO A 497 18.96 -37.59 1.03
CA PRO A 497 18.28 -38.11 -0.14
C PRO A 497 17.94 -39.59 0.03
N LYS A 498 16.68 -39.97 -0.19
CA LYS A 498 16.38 -41.35 -0.56
C LYS A 498 16.90 -41.55 -1.97
N SER A 499 17.75 -42.56 -2.17
CA SER A 499 18.33 -42.91 -3.46
C SER A 499 17.32 -42.79 -4.59
N GLN A 500 17.61 -41.92 -5.56
CA GLN A 500 16.85 -41.60 -6.77
C GLN A 500 15.89 -42.71 -7.22
N ALA A 501 14.64 -42.65 -6.76
CA ALA A 501 13.56 -43.14 -7.59
C ALA A 501 13.44 -42.12 -8.73
N LYS A 502 13.39 -42.59 -9.99
CA LYS A 502 13.29 -41.74 -11.19
C LYS A 502 12.00 -40.91 -11.14
N SER A 503 12.08 -39.76 -10.50
CA SER A 503 11.09 -38.69 -10.59
C SER A 503 11.35 -37.92 -11.88
N ASN A 504 10.30 -37.61 -12.64
CA ASN A 504 10.37 -36.77 -13.84
C ASN A 504 10.39 -35.27 -13.49
N VAL A 505 10.56 -34.91 -12.21
CA VAL A 505 10.62 -33.52 -11.76
C VAL A 505 11.97 -32.93 -12.18
N VAL A 506 11.92 -31.82 -12.92
CA VAL A 506 13.09 -31.06 -13.37
C VAL A 506 13.71 -30.37 -12.15
N SER A 507 15.02 -30.50 -11.92
CA SER A 507 15.67 -29.81 -10.79
C SER A 507 15.70 -28.30 -11.01
N MET A 508 15.75 -27.51 -9.92
CA MET A 508 15.83 -26.04 -9.99
C MET A 508 17.02 -25.53 -10.80
N ASP A 509 18.19 -26.16 -10.64
CA ASP A 509 19.38 -25.83 -11.43
C ASP A 509 19.21 -26.18 -12.91
N GLU A 510 18.48 -27.24 -13.21
CA GLU A 510 18.17 -27.61 -14.59
C GLU A 510 17.09 -26.72 -15.20
N ALA A 511 16.08 -26.29 -14.43
CA ALA A 511 15.10 -25.29 -14.82
C ALA A 511 15.79 -23.94 -15.10
N ARG A 512 16.56 -23.42 -14.13
CA ARG A 512 17.36 -22.18 -14.26
C ARG A 512 18.37 -22.26 -15.42
N LYS A 513 19.03 -23.40 -15.65
CA LYS A 513 19.92 -23.61 -16.83
C LYS A 513 19.17 -23.66 -18.16
N ARG A 514 18.02 -24.35 -18.22
CA ARG A 514 17.21 -24.43 -19.44
C ARG A 514 16.63 -23.07 -19.83
N LEU A 515 16.38 -22.20 -18.85
CA LEU A 515 15.93 -20.83 -19.06
C LEU A 515 17.06 -19.90 -19.54
N LYS A 516 18.25 -19.99 -18.95
CA LYS A 516 19.43 -19.21 -19.40
C LYS A 516 19.87 -19.53 -20.83
N ASN A 517 19.66 -20.77 -21.30
CA ASN A 517 20.09 -21.21 -22.63
C ASN A 517 19.09 -20.95 -23.77
N LYS A 518 17.94 -20.32 -23.50
CA LYS A 518 16.91 -20.00 -24.51
C LYS A 518 16.91 -18.54 -25.00
N LYS A 519 17.89 -17.72 -24.57
CA LYS A 519 18.03 -16.30 -24.96
C LYS A 519 18.93 -16.05 -26.20
N ASP A 520 19.33 -17.09 -26.92
CA ASP A 520 19.95 -17.01 -28.25
C ASP A 520 18.99 -17.56 -29.32
#